data_AF-A0A3G2GAT0-F1
#
_entry.id   AF-A0A3G2GAT0-F1
#
_cell.length_a   1.000
_cell.length_b   1.000
_cell.length_c   1.000
_cell.angle_alpha   90.00
_cell.angle_beta   90.00
_cell.angle_gamma   90.00
#
_symmetry.space_group_name_H-M   'P 1'
#
loop_
_entity.id
_entity.type
_entity.pdbx_description
1 polymer ?
#
loop_
_entity_poly.entity_id
_entity_poly.type
_entity_poly.pdbx_seq_one_letter_code
_entity_poly.pdbx_strand_id
1 'polypeptide(L)' 'MCKFIGIDISKQTFDVSFSEDKIWKHHVFENKAYGFKKLLQLIDPEDWVAKEASGSSIFL' A
#
# COMPACT_ATOMS: atom_id res chain seq x y z
N MET A 1 11.76 5.55 10.91
CA MET A 1 10.97 4.76 11.90
C MET A 1 10.13 3.81 11.09
N CYS A 2 10.39 2.52 11.22
CA CYS A 2 9.77 1.48 10.42
C CYS A 2 8.26 1.36 10.73
N LYS A 3 7.42 1.42 9.69
CA LYS A 3 5.95 1.27 9.77
C LYS A 3 5.52 -0.09 9.19
N PHE A 4 4.37 -0.57 9.66
CA PHE A 4 3.64 -1.66 8.99
C PHE A 4 2.54 -1.06 8.11
N ILE A 5 2.54 -1.43 6.83
CA ILE A 5 1.66 -0.89 5.82
C ILE A 5 0.81 -2.02 5.25
N GLY A 6 -0.51 -1.90 5.40
CA GLY A 6 -1.47 -2.81 4.76
C GLY A 6 -1.89 -2.27 3.40
N ILE A 7 -1.84 -3.11 2.38
CA ILE A 7 -2.33 -2.80 1.03
C ILE A 7 -3.39 -3.83 0.61
N ASP A 8 -4.56 -3.34 0.23
CA ASP A 8 -5.60 -4.12 -0.45
C ASP A 8 -5.75 -3.61 -1.89
N ILE A 9 -5.73 -4.50 -2.88
CA ILE A 9 -5.72 -4.14 -4.29
C ILE A 9 -6.98 -4.69 -4.97
N SER A 10 -7.79 -3.77 -5.49
CA SER A 10 -8.93 -4.07 -6.36
C SER A 10 -8.58 -3.82 -7.84
N LYS A 11 -9.55 -4.05 -8.74
CA LYS A 11 -9.36 -3.87 -10.19
C LYS A 11 -8.99 -2.44 -10.59
N GLN A 12 -9.54 -1.43 -9.92
CA GLN A 12 -9.39 -0.02 -10.34
C GLN A 12 -8.56 0.80 -9.37
N THR A 13 -8.61 0.45 -8.09
CA THR A 13 -7.95 1.18 -7.01
C THR A 13 -7.23 0.22 -6.07
N PHE A 14 -6.35 0.76 -5.25
CA PHE A 14 -5.83 0.07 -4.10
C PHE A 14 -5.84 0.98 -2.88
N ASP A 15 -6.11 0.38 -1.74
CA ASP A 15 -6.19 0.98 -0.43
C ASP A 15 -4.87 0.77 0.29
N VAL A 16 -4.36 1.81 0.95
CA VAL A 16 -3.12 1.79 1.71
C VAL A 16 -3.40 2.34 3.08
N SER A 17 -3.16 1.54 4.12
CA SER A 17 -3.39 1.93 5.49
C SER A 17 -2.19 1.65 6.38
N PHE A 18 -1.83 2.63 7.21
CA PHE A 18 -0.74 2.48 8.18
C PHE A 18 -0.96 3.44 9.37
N SER A 19 -0.29 3.14 10.49
CA SER A 19 -0.24 4.03 11.65
C SER A 19 1.04 4.85 11.61
N GLU A 20 0.92 6.16 11.72
CA GLU A 20 2.03 7.08 11.91
C GLU A 20 1.70 8.01 13.09
N ASP A 21 2.61 8.12 14.06
CA ASP A 21 2.42 8.94 15.27
C ASP A 21 1.12 8.65 16.03
N LYS A 22 0.70 7.37 16.07
CA LYS A 22 -0.56 6.88 16.67
C LYS A 22 -1.82 7.37 15.95
N ILE A 23 -1.69 7.95 14.76
CA ILE A 23 -2.78 8.35 13.89
C ILE A 23 -2.89 7.35 12.74
N TRP A 24 -4.08 6.80 12.55
CA TRP A 24 -4.35 5.93 11.41
C TRP A 24 -4.50 6.76 10.14
N LYS A 25 -3.67 6.47 9.13
CA LYS A 25 -3.74 7.08 7.81
C LYS A 25 -4.28 6.07 6.82
N HIS A 26 -5.25 6.50 6.02
CA HIS A 26 -5.83 5.74 4.93
C HIS A 26 -5.74 6.54 3.64
N HIS A 27 -5.21 5.91 2.61
CA HIS A 27 -5.05 6.49 1.29
C HIS A 27 -5.63 5.53 0.25
N VAL A 28 -6.30 6.11 -0.76
CA VAL A 28 -6.80 5.37 -1.91
C VAL A 28 -6.08 5.86 -3.16
N PHE A 29 -5.51 4.93 -3.92
CA PHE A 29 -4.78 5.22 -5.14
C PHE A 29 -5.40 4.47 -6.33
N GLU A 30 -5.17 4.99 -7.55
CA GLU A 30 -5.51 4.24 -8.76
C GLU A 30 -4.56 3.05 -8.93
N ASN A 31 -5.08 1.89 -9.31
CA ASN A 31 -4.30 0.70 -9.69
C ASN A 31 -3.65 0.89 -11.07
N LYS A 32 -2.77 1.87 -11.16
CA LYS A 32 -1.96 2.26 -12.33
C LYS A 32 -0.60 2.75 -11.85
N ALA A 33 0.38 2.82 -12.76
CA ALA A 33 1.74 3.27 -12.44
C ALA A 33 1.79 4.59 -11.65
N TYR A 34 0.89 5.53 -11.93
CA TYR A 34 0.83 6.81 -11.21
C TYR A 34 0.41 6.65 -9.74
N GLY A 35 -0.49 5.72 -9.42
CA GLY A 35 -0.86 5.42 -8.03
C GLY A 35 0.31 4.80 -7.26
N PHE A 36 1.04 3.86 -7.85
CA PHE A 36 2.24 3.27 -7.23
C PHE A 36 3.36 4.31 -7.03
N LYS A 37 3.52 5.26 -7.95
CA LYS A 37 4.46 6.39 -7.75
C LYS A 37 4.10 7.23 -6.53
N LYS A 38 2.81 7.47 -6.27
CA LYS A 38 2.35 8.17 -5.06
C LYS A 38 2.61 7.35 -3.80
N LEU A 39 2.40 6.03 -3.85
CA LEU A 39 2.73 5.14 -2.75
C LEU A 39 4.23 5.21 -2.40
N LEU A 40 5.11 5.16 -3.41
CA LEU A 40 6.57 5.25 -3.22
C LEU A 40 7.03 6.58 -2.59
N GLN A 41 6.21 7.63 -2.62
CA GLN A 41 6.49 8.90 -1.93
C GLN A 41 6.11 8.88 -0.44
N LEU A 42 5.36 7.86 0.01
CA LEU A 42 4.84 7.75 1.37
C LEU A 42 5.55 6.68 2.22
N ILE A 43 6.32 5.80 1.59
CA ILE A 43 6.96 4.66 2.24
C ILE A 43 8.48 4.84 2.22
N ASP A 44 9.13 4.41 3.29
CA ASP A 44 10.58 4.35 3.40
C ASP A 44 11.09 2.93 3.11
N PRO A 45 12.35 2.75 2.68
CA PRO A 45 12.93 1.42 2.43
C PRO A 45 12.94 0.47 3.64
N GLU A 46 12.80 1.02 4.85
CA GLU A 46 12.74 0.26 6.10
C GLU A 46 11.31 -0.19 6.46
N ASP A 47 10.28 0.27 5.75
CA ASP A 47 8.89 -0.05 6.03
C ASP A 47 8.53 -1.47 5.56
N TRP A 48 7.65 -2.13 6.32
CA TRP A 48 7.11 -3.44 5.96
C TRP A 48 5.76 -3.29 5.28
N VAL A 49 5.69 -3.78 4.05
CA VAL A 49 4.46 -3.75 3.25
C VAL A 49 3.85 -5.16 3.23
N ALA A 50 2.65 -5.29 3.79
CA ALA A 50 1.83 -6.48 3.70
C ALA A 50 0.71 -6.25 2.68
N LYS A 51 0.63 -7.12 1.68
CA LYS A 51 -0.45 -7.10 0.69
C LYS A 51 -1.42 -8.25 0.99
N GLU A 52 -2.72 -7.99 0.91
CA GLU A 52 -3.70 -9.08 0.94
C GLU A 52 -3.42 -10.08 -0.19
N ALA A 53 -3.37 -11.36 0.16
CA ALA A 53 -3.24 -12.43 -0.83
C ALA A 53 -4.55 -12.57 -1.62
N SER A 54 -4.68 -11.83 -2.71
CA SER A 54 -5.79 -12.01 -3.65
C SER A 54 -5.54 -13.28 -4.49
N GLY A 55 -6.60 -14.07 -4.71
CA GLY A 55 -6.53 -15.44 -5.22
C GLY A 55 -5.73 -15.64 -6.53
N SER A 56 -5.15 -16.85 -6.65
CA SER A 56 -4.48 -17.48 -7.81
C SER A 56 -4.02 -16.60 -8.98
N SER A 57 -3.30 -15.51 -8.70
CA SER A 57 -2.55 -14.78 -9.72
C SER A 57 -1.25 -14.30 -9.11
N ILE A 58 -0.25 -15.18 -9.21
CA ILE A 58 1.17 -14.85 -9.10
C ILE A 58 1.42 -13.75 -10.15
N PHE A 59 1.63 -12.53 -9.70
CA PHE A 59 2.30 -11.52 -10.50
C PHE A 59 3.80 -11.78 -10.32
N LEU A 60 4.39 -12.42 -11.34
CA LEU A 60 5.84 -12.50 -11.54
C LEU A 60 6.41 -11.09 -11.77
#